data_AF-K1S5W2-F1
#
_entry.id   AF-K1S5W2-F1
#
_cell.length_a   1.000
_cell.length_b   1.000
_cell.length_c   1.000
_cell.angle_alpha   90.00
_cell.angle_beta   90.00
_cell.angle_gamma   90.00
#
_symmetry.space_group_name_H-M   'P 1'
#
loop_
_entity.id
_entity.type
_entity.pdbx_description
1 polymer ?
#
loop_
_entity_poly.entity_id
_entity_poly.type
_entity_poly.pdbx_seq_one_letter_code
_entity_poly.pdbx_strand_id
1 'polypeptide(L)'
;MDPVVVDDQKADEVKKVVLDIIKNIDSSLTIHDFRITDGVSRINVIFDLVTPFGFRYKDGELALMIKNAIAEKDGRLNAVITVERSMC
;
A
#
# COMPACT_ATOMS: atom_id res chain seq x y z
N MET A 1 4.53 -1.16 26.39
CA MET A 1 3.75 -2.30 25.88
C MET A 1 3.24 -1.87 24.53
N ASP A 2 4.04 -2.12 23.50
CA ASP A 2 3.72 -1.74 22.12
C ASP A 2 2.74 -2.76 21.55
N PRO A 3 1.67 -2.32 20.86
CA PRO A 3 0.60 -3.19 20.45
C PRO A 3 1.08 -4.14 19.35
N VAL A 4 1.01 -5.42 19.69
CA VAL A 4 0.80 -6.61 18.85
C VAL A 4 1.12 -6.42 17.36
N VAL A 5 2.28 -6.93 16.97
CA VAL A 5 2.58 -7.31 15.60
C VAL A 5 1.45 -8.23 15.12
N VAL A 6 0.59 -7.70 14.26
CA VAL A 6 -0.51 -8.43 13.66
C VAL A 6 0.11 -9.43 12.70
N ASP A 7 0.26 -10.67 13.18
CA ASP A 7 0.56 -11.90 12.43
C ASP A 7 1.52 -11.67 11.24
N ASP A 8 2.83 -11.59 11.54
CA ASP A 8 3.91 -11.23 10.60
C ASP A 8 3.76 -11.88 9.22
N GLN A 9 3.30 -13.13 9.18
CA GLN A 9 3.18 -13.89 7.95
C GLN A 9 2.13 -13.30 6.99
N LYS A 10 0.96 -12.90 7.50
CA LYS A 10 -0.10 -12.32 6.67
C LYS A 10 0.24 -10.90 6.25
N ALA A 11 0.86 -10.13 7.15
CA ALA A 11 1.40 -8.82 6.82
C ALA A 11 2.43 -8.91 5.68
N ASP A 12 3.35 -9.86 5.74
CA ASP A 12 4.36 -10.07 4.70
C ASP A 12 3.78 -10.53 3.36
N GLU A 13 2.76 -11.39 3.38
CA GLU A 13 2.07 -11.82 2.15
C GLU A 13 1.38 -10.63 1.46
N VAL A 14 0.61 -9.85 2.22
CA VAL A 14 -0.07 -8.66 1.69
C VAL A 14 0.97 -7.63 1.21
N LYS A 15 2.05 -7.43 1.97
CA LYS A 15 3.14 -6.53 1.58
C LYS A 15 3.77 -6.93 0.25
N LYS A 16 4.03 -8.23 0.03
CA LYS A 16 4.54 -8.74 -1.26
C LYS A 16 3.58 -8.44 -2.40
N VAL A 17 2.27 -8.61 -2.19
CA VAL A 17 1.25 -8.28 -3.20
C VAL A 17 1.26 -6.79 -3.53
N VAL A 18 1.30 -5.92 -2.51
CA VAL A 18 1.38 -4.47 -2.71
C VAL A 18 2.65 -4.09 -3.47
N LEU A 19 3.80 -4.64 -3.08
CA LEU A 19 5.09 -4.39 -3.74
C LEU A 19 5.09 -4.82 -5.21
N ASP A 20 4.45 -5.94 -5.54
CA ASP A 20 4.31 -6.41 -6.91
C ASP A 20 3.42 -5.46 -7.74
N ILE A 21 2.28 -5.04 -7.18
CA ILE A 21 1.36 -4.09 -7.82
C ILE A 21 2.07 -2.77 -8.14
N ILE A 22 2.73 -2.14 -7.16
CA ILE A 22 3.39 -0.85 -7.40
C ILE A 22 4.54 -0.98 -8.39
N LYS A 23 5.31 -2.07 -8.37
CA LYS A 23 6.40 -2.31 -9.32
C LYS A 23 5.91 -2.52 -10.74
N ASN A 24 4.76 -3.17 -10.91
CA ASN A 24 4.12 -3.34 -12.21
C ASN A 24 3.61 -2.01 -12.79
N ILE A 25 3.23 -1.06 -11.93
CA ILE A 25 2.87 0.30 -12.36
C ILE A 25 4.11 1.08 -12.77
N ASP A 26 5.10 1.14 -11.87
CA ASP A 26 6.38 1.83 -12.11
C ASP A 26 7.43 1.38 -11.08
N SER A 27 8.63 1.01 -11.57
CA SER A 27 9.72 0.53 -10.70
C SER A 27 10.32 1.61 -9.80
N SER A 28 10.04 2.89 -10.05
CA SER A 28 10.50 4.00 -9.22
C SER A 28 9.66 4.21 -7.95
N LEU A 29 8.50 3.54 -7.85
CA LEU A 29 7.63 3.63 -6.69
C LEU A 29 8.17 2.77 -5.54
N THR A 30 8.16 3.34 -4.35
CA THR A 30 8.51 2.62 -3.12
C THR A 30 7.44 2.86 -2.06
N ILE A 31 7.40 2.00 -1.04
CA ILE A 31 6.52 2.19 0.11
C ILE A 31 7.35 2.33 1.38
N HIS A 32 6.95 3.26 2.23
CA HIS A 32 7.40 3.41 3.60
C HIS A 32 6.27 3.04 4.56
N ASP A 33 6.64 2.70 5.80
CA ASP A 33 5.73 2.39 6.91
C ASP A 33 4.50 1.54 6.53
N PHE A 34 4.72 0.25 6.25
CA PHE A 34 3.65 -0.68 5.92
C PHE A 34 3.00 -1.27 7.18
N ARG A 35 1.68 -1.20 7.27
CA ARG A 35 0.89 -1.72 8.39
C ARG A 35 -0.39 -2.38 7.90
N ILE A 36 -0.85 -3.38 8.63
CA ILE A 36 -2.17 -3.98 8.44
C ILE A 36 -2.96 -3.92 9.73
N THR A 37 -4.26 -3.69 9.62
CA THR A 37 -5.20 -3.84 10.73
C THR A 37 -6.27 -4.84 10.33
N ASP A 38 -6.35 -5.95 11.06
CA ASP A 38 -7.38 -6.97 10.83
C ASP A 38 -8.64 -6.58 11.61
N GLY A 39 -9.64 -6.05 10.88
CA GLY A 39 -10.97 -5.83 11.42
C GLY A 39 -11.87 -7.04 11.15
N VAL A 40 -12.91 -7.21 11.97
CA VAL A 40 -13.84 -8.36 11.92
C VAL A 40 -14.37 -8.69 10.51
N SER A 41 -14.50 -7.70 9.63
CA SER A 41 -15.01 -7.88 8.27
C SER A 41 -14.08 -7.40 7.16
N ARG A 42 -13.08 -6.57 7.46
CA ARG A 42 -12.19 -5.95 6.46
C ARG A 42 -10.79 -5.78 7.05
N ILE A 43 -9.81 -6.01 6.22
CA ILE A 43 -8.40 -5.80 6.55
C ILE A 43 -7.99 -4.47 5.94
N ASN A 44 -7.60 -3.49 6.75
CA ASN A 44 -7.05 -2.26 6.20
C ASN A 44 -5.56 -2.40 6.01
N VAL A 45 -5.11 -2.09 4.79
CA VAL A 45 -3.70 -2.09 4.39
C VAL A 45 -3.28 -0.64 4.31
N ILE A 46 -2.45 -0.21 5.26
CA ILE A 46 -2.05 1.18 5.44
C ILE A 46 -0.57 1.28 5.09
N PHE A 47 -0.21 2.20 4.19
CA PHE A 47 1.19 2.45 3.84
C PHE A 47 1.38 3.82 3.21
N ASP A 48 2.61 4.31 3.31
CA ASP A 48 3.03 5.55 2.67
C ASP A 48 3.69 5.22 1.33
N LEU A 49 3.10 5.68 0.23
CA LEU A 49 3.62 5.51 -1.12
C LEU A 49 4.54 6.67 -1.46
N VAL A 50 5.80 6.39 -1.70
CA VAL A 50 6.78 7.39 -2.11
C VAL A 50 6.85 7.45 -3.63
N THR A 51 6.68 8.66 -4.15
CA THR A 51 6.73 8.96 -5.58
C THR A 51 7.91 9.88 -5.88
N PRO A 52 8.62 9.66 -7.00
CA PRO A 52 9.70 10.55 -7.41
C PRO A 52 9.14 11.93 -7.83
N PHE A 53 10.00 12.95 -7.81
CA PHE A 53 9.60 14.29 -8.23
C PHE A 53 9.13 14.30 -9.70
N GLY A 54 7.98 14.93 -9.94
CA GLY A 54 7.39 15.02 -11.28
C GLY A 54 6.79 13.71 -11.79
N PHE A 55 6.38 12.80 -10.89
CA PHE A 55 5.71 11.56 -11.29
C PHE A 55 4.49 11.83 -12.19
N ARG A 56 4.32 11.00 -13.21
CA ARG A 56 3.34 11.20 -14.29
C ARG A 56 1.87 11.20 -13.82
N TYR A 57 1.56 10.50 -12.73
CA TYR A 57 0.21 10.39 -12.18
C TYR A 57 0.00 11.36 -11.04
N LYS A 58 -1.20 11.93 -10.94
CA LYS A 58 -1.57 12.69 -9.74
C LYS A 58 -1.71 11.73 -8.56
N ASP A 59 -1.36 12.21 -7.36
CA ASP A 59 -1.40 11.46 -6.11
C ASP A 59 -2.72 10.69 -5.92
N GLY A 60 -3.87 11.33 -6.18
CA GLY A 60 -5.18 10.70 -6.07
C GLY A 60 -5.47 9.64 -7.14
N GLU A 61 -4.99 9.82 -8.37
CA GLU A 61 -5.14 8.83 -9.45
C GLU A 61 -4.30 7.59 -9.15
N LEU A 62 -3.07 7.81 -8.70
CA LEU A 62 -2.15 6.74 -8.32
C LEU A 62 -2.69 5.93 -7.14
N ALA A 63 -3.15 6.59 -6.09
CA ALA A 63 -3.77 5.93 -4.95
C ALA A 63 -5.00 5.12 -5.37
N LEU A 64 -5.85 5.65 -6.26
CA LEU A 64 -7.03 4.94 -6.75
C LEU A 64 -6.66 3.70 -7.58
N MET A 65 -5.67 3.80 -8.47
CA MET A 65 -5.18 2.67 -9.26
C MET A 65 -4.67 1.54 -8.36
N ILE A 66 -3.84 1.87 -7.37
CA ILE A 66 -3.28 0.87 -6.45
C ILE A 66 -4.38 0.27 -5.58
N LYS A 67 -5.31 1.09 -5.08
CA LYS A 67 -6.45 0.63 -4.29
C LYS A 67 -7.32 -0.36 -5.05
N ASN A 68 -7.63 -0.07 -6.31
CA ASN A 68 -8.41 -0.98 -7.16
C ASN A 68 -7.64 -2.29 -7.40
N ALA A 69 -6.35 -2.22 -7.74
CA ALA A 69 -5.53 -3.41 -7.95
C ALA A 69 -5.45 -4.31 -6.70
N ILE A 70 -5.37 -3.72 -5.49
CA ILE A 70 -5.39 -4.47 -4.23
C ILE A 70 -6.77 -5.12 -4.00
N ALA A 71 -7.85 -4.38 -4.22
CA ALA A 71 -9.22 -4.88 -4.04
C ALA A 71 -9.58 -5.98 -5.05
N GLU A 72 -9.02 -5.94 -6.26
CA GLU A 72 -9.16 -7.00 -7.27
C GLU A 72 -8.44 -8.30 -6.86
N LYS A 73 -7.35 -8.21 -6.09
CA LYS A 73 -6.66 -9.40 -5.54
C LYS A 73 -7.45 -10.03 -4.41
N ASP A 74 -7.96 -9.23 -3.48
CA ASP A 74 -8.82 -9.67 -2.40
C ASP A 74 -9.76 -8.53 -1.96
N GLY A 75 -11.06 -8.74 -2.16
CA GLY A 75 -12.10 -7.78 -1.82
C GLY A 75 -12.24 -7.49 -0.32
N ARG A 76 -11.56 -8.23 0.55
CA ARG A 76 -11.45 -7.95 2.00
C ARG A 76 -10.40 -6.88 2.31
N LEU A 77 -9.43 -6.66 1.42
CA LEU A 77 -8.36 -5.70 1.59
C LEU A 77 -8.84 -4.29 1.22
N ASN A 78 -8.75 -3.38 2.17
CA ASN A 78 -9.02 -1.96 1.95
C ASN A 78 -7.72 -1.17 2.06
N ALA A 79 -7.20 -0.70 0.92
CA ALA A 79 -5.99 0.11 0.90
C ALA A 79 -6.26 1.55 1.37
N VAL A 80 -5.45 2.00 2.30
CA VAL A 80 -5.36 3.37 2.81
C VAL A 80 -3.95 3.85 2.52
N ILE A 81 -3.82 4.73 1.53
CA ILE A 81 -2.52 5.10 0.96
C ILE A 81 -2.29 6.58 1.21
N THR A 82 -1.19 6.91 1.88
CA THR A 82 -0.68 8.29 1.93
C THR A 82 0.34 8.43 0.82
N VAL A 83 0.17 9.39 -0.10
CA VAL A 83 1.19 9.63 -1.12
C VAL A 83 2.16 10.67 -0.60
N GLU A 84 3.41 10.26 -0.44
CA GLU A 84 4.52 11.13 -0.12
C GLU A 84 5.35 11.40 -1.37
N ARG A 85 5.82 12.64 -1.49
CA ARG A 85 6.75 13.04 -2.56
C ARG A 85 8.15 13.03 -2.00
N SER A 86 9.07 12.36 -2.68
CA SER A 86 10.48 12.50 -2.37
C SER A 86 10.85 13.97 -2.55
N MET A 87 11.11 14.69 -1.46
CA MET A 87 11.68 16.03 -1.55
C MET A 87 13.13 15.86 -2.03
N CYS A 88 13.45 16.47 -3.17
CA CYS A 88 14.84 16.64 -3.60
C CYS A 88 15.60 17.55 -2.65
#